data_AF-A0A7W0K9N1-F1
#
_entry.id   AF-A0A7W0K9N1-F1
#
_cell.length_a   1.000
_cell.length_b   1.000
_cell.length_c   1.000
_cell.angle_alpha   90.00
_cell.angle_beta   90.00
_cell.angle_gamma   90.00
#
_symmetry.space_group_name_H-M   'P 1'
#
loop_
_entity.id
_entity.type
_entity.pdbx_description
1 polymer ?
#
loop_
_entity_poly.entity_id
_entity_poly.type
_entity_poly.pdbx_seq_one_letter_code
_entity_poly.pdbx_strand_id
1 'polypeptide(L)'
;VLGTFGVERHMLRFVGQAAHSGSTPIAMRRDAFLAAAESALQFREIARRHSKPGPGGVVCTVGIVKTEPGIVTAIPGVCEISLDQRALDVEVLALMLAEAKHAASHAAANNNVSVEWRRVWQIEPRPFDPTLIELCAQAVREVTGDAPRLPSGPLHDAAEMVPHMPVVMMFAFSSRGLSHCKEEDTPEPHLGKTIEAFLKLVEKTVASPAIG
;
A
#
# COMPACT_ATOMS: atom_id res chain seq x y z
N VAL A 1 0.21 16.85 -1.41
CA VAL A 1 -0.06 15.39 -1.47
C VAL A 1 -0.16 14.98 -2.93
N LEU A 2 0.35 13.81 -3.31
CA LEU A 2 0.42 13.35 -4.71
C LEU A 2 -0.89 12.71 -5.22
N GLY A 3 -1.74 12.27 -4.31
CA GLY A 3 -2.95 11.51 -4.58
C GLY A 3 -3.21 10.50 -3.46
N THR A 4 -4.31 9.76 -3.52
CA THR A 4 -4.55 8.61 -2.64
C THR A 4 -4.12 7.33 -3.34
N PHE A 5 -3.46 6.44 -2.59
CA PHE A 5 -3.09 5.13 -3.10
C PHE A 5 -4.32 4.33 -3.56
N GLY A 6 -4.16 3.59 -4.65
CA GLY A 6 -4.99 2.42 -4.90
C GLY A 6 -4.54 1.27 -4.02
N VAL A 7 -5.45 0.34 -3.75
CA VAL A 7 -5.18 -0.80 -2.88
C VAL A 7 -5.73 -2.07 -3.50
N GLU A 8 -4.93 -3.14 -3.43
CA GLU A 8 -5.35 -4.50 -3.68
C GLU A 8 -5.16 -5.30 -2.39
N ARG A 9 -6.26 -5.81 -1.81
CA ARG A 9 -6.22 -6.62 -0.60
C ARG A 9 -6.82 -8.00 -0.83
N HIS A 10 -6.04 -9.03 -0.56
CA HIS A 10 -6.42 -10.43 -0.80
C HIS A 10 -6.08 -11.32 0.42
N MET A 11 -6.83 -12.40 0.57
CA MET A 11 -6.43 -13.56 1.37
C MET A 11 -6.05 -14.69 0.41
N LEU A 12 -4.93 -15.35 0.71
CA LEU A 12 -4.45 -16.50 -0.02
C LEU A 12 -4.49 -17.70 0.92
N ARG A 13 -5.07 -18.80 0.46
CA ARG A 13 -5.14 -20.05 1.21
C ARG A 13 -4.37 -21.13 0.46
N PHE A 14 -3.23 -21.54 1.02
CA PHE A 14 -2.41 -22.64 0.51
C PHE A 14 -2.88 -23.94 1.15
N VAL A 15 -3.04 -25.00 0.34
CA VAL A 15 -3.55 -26.30 0.77
C VAL A 15 -2.63 -27.41 0.33
N GLY A 16 -1.95 -27.98 1.31
CA GLY A 16 -1.08 -29.12 1.16
C GLY A 16 -1.59 -30.31 1.97
N GLN A 17 -0.71 -30.92 2.74
CA GLN A 17 -1.07 -32.08 3.54
C GLN A 17 -0.35 -32.07 4.90
N ALA A 18 -1.14 -32.12 5.97
CA ALA A 18 -0.59 -32.29 7.30
C ALA A 18 0.01 -33.69 7.44
N ALA A 19 1.23 -33.77 7.96
CA ALA A 19 1.94 -35.03 8.16
C ALA A 19 2.96 -34.89 9.28
N HIS A 20 3.42 -36.01 9.85
CA HIS A 20 4.35 -35.98 10.96
C HIS A 20 5.73 -35.48 10.51
N SER A 21 6.30 -34.50 11.23
CA SER A 21 7.52 -33.81 10.81
C SER A 21 8.78 -34.67 10.89
N GLY A 22 8.78 -35.72 11.72
CA GLY A 22 9.93 -36.61 11.89
C GLY A 22 9.95 -37.84 10.97
N SER A 23 8.79 -38.29 10.50
CA SER A 23 8.68 -39.55 9.74
C SER A 23 8.38 -39.36 8.26
N THR A 24 7.96 -38.16 7.85
CA THR A 24 7.67 -37.85 6.44
C THR A 24 8.94 -37.35 5.73
N PRO A 25 9.48 -38.10 4.75
CA PRO A 25 10.64 -37.68 3.97
C PRO A 25 10.40 -36.33 3.28
N ILE A 26 11.44 -35.48 3.17
CA ILE A 26 11.33 -34.13 2.59
C ILE A 26 10.71 -34.14 1.19
N ALA A 27 11.13 -35.07 0.32
CA ALA A 27 10.64 -35.17 -1.06
C ALA A 27 9.14 -35.50 -1.20
N MET A 28 8.50 -35.99 -0.12
CA MET A 28 7.08 -36.35 -0.12
C MET A 28 6.20 -35.25 0.49
N ARG A 29 6.80 -34.18 1.03
CA ARG A 29 6.06 -33.17 1.75
C ARG A 29 5.25 -32.30 0.80
N ARG A 30 4.08 -31.88 1.27
CA ARG A 30 3.21 -30.87 0.67
C ARG A 30 3.01 -29.77 1.69
N ASP A 31 4.06 -29.01 1.94
CA ASP A 31 4.13 -28.04 3.03
C ASP A 31 3.49 -26.72 2.60
N ALA A 32 2.30 -26.44 3.15
CA ALA A 32 1.55 -25.25 2.78
C ALA A 32 2.21 -23.96 3.29
N PHE A 33 2.94 -24.03 4.41
CA PHE A 33 3.62 -22.86 4.97
C PHE A 33 4.84 -22.46 4.13
N LEU A 34 5.62 -23.43 3.64
CA LEU A 34 6.76 -23.11 2.78
C LEU A 34 6.33 -22.44 1.47
N ALA A 35 5.25 -22.92 0.84
CA ALA A 35 4.66 -22.26 -0.32
C ALA A 35 4.22 -20.82 -0.01
N ALA A 36 3.57 -20.60 1.14
CA ALA A 36 3.14 -19.29 1.58
C ALA A 36 4.33 -18.36 1.90
N ALA A 37 5.39 -18.88 2.52
CA ALA A 37 6.60 -18.13 2.87
C ALA A 37 7.38 -17.72 1.61
N GLU A 38 7.57 -18.62 0.66
CA GLU A 38 8.15 -18.30 -0.65
C GLU A 38 7.36 -17.19 -1.35
N SER A 39 6.03 -17.30 -1.35
CA SER A 39 5.14 -16.27 -1.91
C SER A 39 5.32 -14.93 -1.23
N ALA A 40 5.30 -14.89 0.11
CA ALA A 40 5.46 -13.67 0.90
C ALA A 40 6.80 -12.97 0.65
N LEU A 41 7.89 -13.74 0.52
CA LEU A 41 9.20 -13.19 0.16
C LEU A 41 9.19 -12.58 -1.25
N GLN A 42 8.56 -13.26 -2.23
CA GLN A 42 8.43 -12.73 -3.58
C GLN A 42 7.57 -11.47 -3.63
N PHE A 43 6.50 -11.37 -2.84
CA PHE A 43 5.67 -10.15 -2.78
C PHE A 43 6.48 -8.92 -2.35
N ARG A 44 7.41 -9.08 -1.40
CA ARG A 44 8.33 -8.02 -1.01
C ARG A 44 9.26 -7.62 -2.16
N GLU A 45 9.85 -8.59 -2.86
CA GLU A 45 10.76 -8.30 -3.97
C GLU A 45 10.03 -7.66 -5.17
N ILE A 46 8.78 -8.06 -5.45
CA ILE A 46 7.90 -7.41 -6.42
C ILE A 46 7.76 -5.91 -6.07
N ALA A 47 7.40 -5.59 -4.83
CA ALA A 47 7.29 -4.19 -4.41
C ALA A 47 8.62 -3.44 -4.52
N ARG A 48 9.75 -4.06 -4.18
CA ARG A 48 11.07 -3.43 -4.31
C ARG A 48 11.43 -3.11 -5.76
N ARG A 49 11.04 -3.95 -6.72
CA ARG A 49 11.27 -3.70 -8.16
C ARG A 49 10.41 -2.56 -8.70
N HIS A 50 9.17 -2.45 -8.23
CA HIS A 50 8.22 -1.42 -8.67
C HIS A 50 8.37 -0.10 -7.90
N SER A 51 9.02 -0.11 -6.74
CA SER A 51 9.26 1.10 -5.96
C SER A 51 10.40 1.92 -6.55
N LYS A 52 10.10 3.17 -6.91
CA LYS A 52 11.10 4.13 -7.41
C LYS A 52 11.70 4.93 -6.24
N PRO A 53 12.96 5.38 -6.34
CA PRO A 53 13.51 6.34 -5.39
C PRO A 53 12.65 7.61 -5.33
N GLY A 54 12.37 8.08 -4.11
CA GLY A 54 11.58 9.29 -3.88
C GLY A 54 10.14 9.03 -3.41
N PRO A 55 9.33 10.10 -3.31
CA PRO A 55 7.99 10.02 -2.79
C PRO A 55 7.01 9.38 -3.78
N GLY A 56 6.08 8.56 -3.26
CA GLY A 56 5.11 7.82 -4.10
C GLY A 56 5.56 6.41 -4.47
N GLY A 57 6.56 5.86 -3.79
CA GLY A 57 6.90 4.44 -3.89
C GLY A 57 5.72 3.52 -3.55
N VAL A 58 5.80 2.27 -4.03
CA VAL A 58 4.78 1.26 -3.76
C VAL A 58 5.04 0.56 -2.43
N VAL A 59 4.00 0.02 -1.81
CA VAL A 59 4.12 -0.79 -0.61
C VAL A 59 3.40 -2.12 -0.79
N CYS A 60 3.91 -3.16 -0.14
CA CYS A 60 3.32 -4.49 -0.15
C CYS A 60 3.58 -5.15 1.20
N THR A 61 2.51 -5.66 1.81
CA THR A 61 2.56 -6.18 3.18
C THR A 61 1.81 -7.50 3.28
N VAL A 62 2.43 -8.48 3.95
CA VAL A 62 1.77 -9.68 4.48
C VAL A 62 1.60 -9.47 5.98
N GLY A 63 0.39 -9.10 6.40
CA GLY A 63 0.08 -8.81 7.82
C GLY A 63 -0.53 -9.97 8.60
N ILE A 64 -1.07 -10.97 7.91
CA ILE A 64 -1.65 -12.18 8.50
C ILE A 64 -0.88 -13.38 7.99
N VAL A 65 -0.50 -14.27 8.90
CA VAL A 65 0.02 -15.61 8.62
C VAL A 65 -0.60 -16.56 9.63
N LYS A 66 -1.33 -17.57 9.17
CA LYS A 66 -1.94 -18.61 10.00
C LYS A 66 -1.58 -19.96 9.43
N THR A 67 -1.22 -20.91 10.29
CA THR A 67 -0.91 -22.28 9.87
C THR A 67 -1.80 -23.25 10.62
N GLU A 68 -2.17 -24.33 9.95
CA GLU A 68 -2.89 -25.46 10.55
C GLU A 68 -2.12 -26.75 10.25
N PRO A 69 -1.94 -27.64 11.25
CA PRO A 69 -2.55 -27.61 12.59
C PRO A 69 -1.87 -26.68 13.61
N GLY A 70 -0.74 -26.04 13.28
CA GLY A 70 -0.08 -25.09 14.19
C GLY A 70 0.68 -25.75 15.36
N ILE A 71 1.19 -26.97 15.16
CA ILE A 71 1.99 -27.70 16.15
C ILE A 71 3.39 -28.00 15.62
N VAL A 72 4.39 -28.00 16.50
CA VAL A 72 5.82 -28.13 16.12
C VAL A 72 6.17 -29.45 15.42
N THR A 73 5.43 -30.52 15.72
CA THR A 73 5.69 -31.87 15.20
C THR A 73 4.88 -32.23 13.96
N ALA A 74 4.21 -31.26 13.32
CA ALA A 74 3.45 -31.47 12.10
C ALA A 74 3.88 -30.51 11.00
N ILE A 75 3.98 -31.03 9.79
CA ILE A 75 4.06 -30.26 8.55
C ILE A 75 2.73 -29.50 8.39
N PRO A 76 2.72 -28.18 8.13
CA PRO A 76 1.49 -27.43 7.89
C PRO A 76 0.74 -27.94 6.66
N GLY A 77 -0.48 -28.41 6.87
CA GLY A 77 -1.38 -28.83 5.80
C GLY A 77 -2.13 -27.67 5.16
N VAL A 78 -2.30 -26.58 5.90
CA VAL A 78 -2.92 -25.35 5.41
C VAL A 78 -2.11 -24.16 5.91
N CYS A 79 -1.94 -23.16 5.06
CA CYS A 79 -1.46 -21.85 5.47
C CYS A 79 -2.31 -20.76 4.82
N GLU A 80 -2.83 -19.84 5.63
CA GLU A 80 -3.53 -18.65 5.14
C GLU A 80 -2.65 -17.42 5.36
N ILE A 81 -2.44 -16.63 4.30
CA ILE A 81 -1.74 -15.35 4.37
C ILE A 81 -2.56 -14.22 3.76
N SER A 82 -2.36 -13.00 4.23
CA SER A 82 -2.91 -11.79 3.59
C SER A 82 -1.94 -11.20 2.57
N LEU A 83 -2.45 -10.44 1.60
CA LEU A 83 -1.70 -9.53 0.76
C LEU A 83 -2.37 -8.15 0.80
N ASP A 84 -1.61 -7.08 1.09
CA ASP A 84 -2.04 -5.68 0.95
C ASP A 84 -1.00 -4.96 0.09
N GLN A 85 -1.34 -4.66 -1.16
CA GLN A 85 -0.51 -3.94 -2.12
C GLN A 85 -1.08 -2.54 -2.35
N ARG A 86 -0.21 -1.53 -2.43
CA ARG A 86 -0.62 -0.15 -2.70
C ARG A 86 0.32 0.56 -3.67
N ALA A 87 -0.24 1.29 -4.62
CA ALA A 87 0.49 2.13 -5.56
C ALA A 87 -0.37 3.34 -6.00
N LEU A 88 0.28 4.42 -6.40
CA LEU A 88 -0.40 5.61 -6.96
C LEU A 88 -0.72 5.46 -8.45
N ASP A 89 -0.07 4.51 -9.10
CA ASP A 89 -0.21 4.21 -10.51
C ASP A 89 -1.01 2.92 -10.67
N VAL A 90 -2.08 3.00 -11.47
CA VAL A 90 -3.04 1.89 -11.67
C VAL A 90 -2.41 0.74 -12.44
N GLU A 91 -1.53 1.02 -13.39
CA GLU A 91 -0.83 0.01 -14.17
C GLU A 91 0.19 -0.72 -13.30
N VAL A 92 0.92 0.03 -12.48
CA VAL A 92 1.87 -0.55 -11.51
C VAL A 92 1.16 -1.44 -10.49
N LEU A 93 0.01 -1.01 -9.94
CA LEU A 93 -0.76 -1.82 -9.00
C LEU A 93 -1.24 -3.13 -9.65
N ALA A 94 -1.77 -3.04 -10.89
CA ALA A 94 -2.23 -4.19 -11.64
C ALA A 94 -1.09 -5.18 -11.96
N LEU A 95 0.08 -4.66 -12.36
CA LEU A 95 1.29 -5.46 -12.61
C LEU A 95 1.77 -6.16 -11.34
N MET A 96 1.84 -5.44 -10.21
CA MET A 96 2.22 -6.02 -8.92
C MET A 96 1.29 -7.16 -8.50
N LEU A 97 -0.02 -7.04 -8.73
CA LEU A 97 -0.98 -8.10 -8.44
C LEU A 97 -0.80 -9.29 -9.37
N ALA A 98 -0.59 -9.07 -10.67
CA ALA A 98 -0.36 -10.13 -11.65
C ALA A 98 0.92 -10.93 -11.32
N GLU A 99 2.01 -10.23 -11.01
CA GLU A 99 3.27 -10.83 -10.58
C GLU A 99 3.10 -11.62 -9.27
N ALA A 100 2.32 -11.09 -8.31
CA ALA A 100 2.05 -11.80 -7.05
C ALA A 100 1.25 -13.09 -7.28
N LYS A 101 0.23 -13.07 -8.16
CA LYS A 101 -0.52 -14.28 -8.54
C LYS A 101 0.37 -15.31 -9.20
N HIS A 102 1.26 -14.89 -10.09
CA HIS A 102 2.23 -15.77 -10.73
C HIS A 102 3.21 -16.37 -9.71
N ALA A 103 3.78 -15.54 -8.84
CA ALA A 103 4.72 -15.98 -7.80
C ALA A 103 4.08 -16.99 -6.83
N ALA A 104 2.84 -16.74 -6.40
CA ALA A 104 2.12 -17.67 -5.52
C ALA A 104 1.81 -19.00 -6.20
N SER A 105 1.42 -18.97 -7.48
CA SER A 105 1.16 -20.18 -8.26
C SER A 105 2.42 -21.01 -8.45
N HIS A 106 3.56 -20.35 -8.72
CA HIS A 106 4.86 -20.99 -8.84
C HIS A 106 5.33 -21.62 -7.52
N ALA A 107 5.22 -20.90 -6.40
CA ALA A 107 5.54 -21.41 -5.07
C ALA A 107 4.65 -22.60 -4.68
N ALA A 108 3.36 -22.55 -5.03
CA ALA A 108 2.43 -23.66 -4.81
C ALA A 108 2.84 -24.91 -5.60
N ALA A 109 3.19 -24.76 -6.88
CA ALA A 109 3.67 -25.86 -7.71
C ALA A 109 4.98 -26.48 -7.18
N ASN A 110 5.96 -25.66 -6.79
CA ASN A 110 7.23 -26.13 -6.23
C ASN A 110 7.06 -26.95 -4.95
N ASN A 111 6.04 -26.63 -4.16
CA ASN A 111 5.74 -27.29 -2.90
C ASN A 111 4.66 -28.38 -3.02
N ASN A 112 4.18 -28.69 -4.23
CA ASN A 112 3.10 -29.66 -4.50
C ASN A 112 1.81 -29.37 -3.69
N VAL A 113 1.45 -28.10 -3.57
CA VAL A 113 0.23 -27.63 -2.89
C VAL A 113 -0.66 -26.86 -3.87
N SER A 114 -1.92 -26.61 -3.51
CA SER A 114 -2.78 -25.65 -4.23
C SER A 114 -2.78 -24.29 -3.53
N VAL A 115 -3.19 -23.25 -4.26
CA VAL A 115 -3.42 -21.91 -3.71
C VAL A 115 -4.75 -21.36 -4.22
N GLU A 116 -5.55 -20.84 -3.28
CA GLU A 116 -6.82 -20.17 -3.55
C GLU A 116 -6.69 -18.69 -3.21
N TRP A 117 -7.29 -17.82 -4.03
CA TRP A 117 -7.29 -16.37 -3.84
C TRP A 117 -8.69 -15.86 -3.54
N ARG A 118 -8.81 -15.03 -2.51
CA ARG A 118 -10.04 -14.32 -2.17
C ARG A 118 -9.77 -12.83 -2.06
N ARG A 119 -10.34 -12.03 -2.97
CA ARG A 119 -10.31 -10.57 -2.86
C ARG A 119 -11.09 -10.14 -1.63
N VAL A 120 -10.43 -9.38 -0.76
CA VAL A 120 -11.04 -8.79 0.45
C VAL A 120 -11.54 -7.39 0.13
N TRP A 121 -10.71 -6.59 -0.52
CA TRP A 121 -11.02 -5.19 -0.81
C TRP A 121 -10.13 -4.67 -1.94
N GLN A 122 -10.65 -3.71 -2.71
CA GLN A 122 -9.93 -3.03 -3.77
C GLN A 122 -10.42 -1.58 -3.85
N ILE A 123 -9.50 -0.65 -4.12
CA ILE A 123 -9.82 0.71 -4.58
C ILE A 123 -8.80 1.14 -5.63
N GLU A 124 -9.23 1.89 -6.64
CA GLU A 124 -8.33 2.43 -7.65
C GLU A 124 -7.51 3.61 -7.12
N PRO A 125 -6.28 3.82 -7.60
CA PRO A 125 -5.52 5.02 -7.27
C PRO A 125 -6.23 6.28 -7.75
N ARG A 126 -6.14 7.36 -6.96
CA ARG A 126 -6.66 8.68 -7.32
C ARG A 126 -5.50 9.69 -7.31
N PRO A 127 -4.71 9.77 -8.39
CA PRO A 127 -3.67 10.79 -8.51
C PRO A 127 -4.31 12.17 -8.51
N PHE A 128 -3.64 13.13 -7.89
CA PHE A 128 -4.06 14.53 -7.88
C PHE A 128 -3.51 15.30 -9.07
N ASP A 129 -4.13 16.45 -9.35
CA ASP A 129 -3.83 17.24 -10.53
C ASP A 129 -2.36 17.76 -10.49
N PRO A 130 -1.55 17.50 -11.53
CA PRO A 130 -0.14 17.89 -11.53
C PRO A 130 0.07 19.39 -11.39
N THR A 131 -0.78 20.22 -12.00
CA THR A 131 -0.67 21.68 -11.91
C THR A 131 -0.95 22.15 -10.50
N LEU A 132 -2.02 21.64 -9.87
CA LEU A 132 -2.32 21.95 -8.46
C LEU A 132 -1.25 21.43 -7.50
N ILE A 133 -0.63 20.28 -7.78
CA ILE A 133 0.52 19.77 -7.00
C ILE A 133 1.68 20.77 -7.03
N GLU A 134 2.01 21.33 -8.20
CA GLU A 134 3.10 22.31 -8.31
C GLU A 134 2.75 23.64 -7.62
N LEU A 135 1.52 24.14 -7.78
CA LEU A 135 1.06 25.34 -7.07
C LEU A 135 1.11 25.15 -5.55
N CYS A 136 0.72 23.97 -5.07
CA CYS A 136 0.79 23.60 -3.66
C CYS A 136 2.25 23.55 -3.19
N ALA A 137 3.14 22.91 -3.96
CA ALA A 137 4.56 22.83 -3.62
C ALA A 137 5.20 24.22 -3.56
N GLN A 138 4.85 25.13 -4.47
CA GLN A 138 5.31 26.51 -4.43
C GLN A 138 4.83 27.24 -3.17
N ALA A 139 3.53 27.15 -2.84
CA ALA A 139 2.95 27.81 -1.67
C ALA A 139 3.58 27.32 -0.35
N VAL A 140 3.79 26.00 -0.22
CA VAL A 140 4.45 25.42 0.97
C VAL A 140 5.90 25.86 1.07
N ARG A 141 6.64 25.90 -0.05
CA ARG A 141 8.04 26.33 -0.08
C ARG A 141 8.22 27.79 0.30
N GLU A 142 7.30 28.67 -0.13
CA GLU A 142 7.32 30.10 0.23
C GLU A 142 7.19 30.33 1.74
N VAL A 143 6.44 29.48 2.45
CA VAL A 143 6.20 29.62 3.90
C VAL A 143 7.20 28.85 4.75
N THR A 144 7.65 27.68 4.28
CA THR A 144 8.40 26.73 5.11
C THR A 144 9.84 26.53 4.67
N GLY A 145 10.21 26.95 3.45
CA GLY A 145 11.52 26.69 2.85
C GLY A 145 11.68 25.30 2.22
N ASP A 146 10.71 24.40 2.40
CA ASP A 146 10.71 23.05 1.82
C ASP A 146 9.32 22.71 1.24
N ALA A 147 9.19 21.63 0.48
CA ALA A 147 7.92 21.13 -0.04
C ALA A 147 7.97 19.62 -0.26
N PRO A 148 8.04 18.82 0.83
CA PRO A 148 8.06 17.38 0.71
C PRO A 148 6.76 16.89 0.06
N ARG A 149 6.91 15.95 -0.87
CA ARG A 149 5.78 15.30 -1.52
C ARG A 149 5.54 13.95 -0.87
N LEU A 150 4.28 13.55 -0.77
CA LEU A 150 3.91 12.25 -0.25
C LEU A 150 2.53 11.83 -0.78
N PRO A 151 2.28 10.53 -0.97
CA PRO A 151 0.95 9.99 -1.16
C PRO A 151 0.14 10.07 0.13
N SER A 152 -1.18 10.05 -0.01
CA SER A 152 -2.09 9.80 1.11
C SER A 152 -2.29 8.29 1.30
N GLY A 153 -1.99 7.82 2.51
CA GLY A 153 -2.30 6.45 2.94
C GLY A 153 -3.79 6.24 3.25
N PRO A 154 -4.45 7.18 3.97
CA PRO A 154 -5.90 7.18 4.17
C PRO A 154 -6.68 7.67 2.94
N LEU A 155 -7.97 7.36 2.94
CA LEU A 155 -8.95 7.96 2.02
C LEU A 155 -9.49 9.25 2.63
N HIS A 156 -9.76 10.23 1.77
CA HIS A 156 -10.37 11.51 2.10
C HIS A 156 -11.40 11.85 1.03
N ASP A 157 -12.37 12.72 1.33
CA ASP A 157 -13.42 13.11 0.37
C ASP A 157 -12.83 13.65 -0.95
N ALA A 158 -11.66 14.29 -0.88
CA ALA A 158 -10.88 14.73 -2.03
C ALA A 158 -10.66 13.62 -3.09
N ALA A 159 -10.50 12.37 -2.67
CA ALA A 159 -10.30 11.23 -3.57
C ALA A 159 -11.55 10.94 -4.42
N GLU A 160 -12.75 11.13 -3.86
CA GLU A 160 -14.02 10.97 -4.56
C GLU A 160 -14.31 12.13 -5.50
N MET A 161 -13.69 13.30 -5.28
CA MET A 161 -13.83 14.46 -6.16
C MET A 161 -12.96 14.40 -7.42
N VAL A 162 -11.90 13.57 -7.43
CA VAL A 162 -10.95 13.45 -8.56
C VAL A 162 -11.63 13.18 -9.91
N PRO A 163 -12.65 12.31 -10.04
CA PRO A 163 -13.33 12.08 -11.31
C PRO A 163 -14.14 13.30 -11.83
N HIS A 164 -14.38 14.29 -10.97
CA HIS A 164 -15.28 15.40 -11.25
C HIS A 164 -14.55 16.73 -11.48
N MET A 165 -13.37 16.91 -10.89
CA MET A 165 -12.62 18.16 -10.99
C MET A 165 -11.12 17.98 -10.64
N PRO A 166 -10.25 18.93 -11.01
CA PRO A 166 -8.88 18.98 -10.51
C PRO A 166 -8.85 19.11 -8.99
N VAL A 167 -8.03 18.29 -8.33
CA VAL A 167 -7.93 18.24 -6.86
C VAL A 167 -6.47 18.21 -6.44
N VAL A 168 -6.15 18.83 -5.30
CA VAL A 168 -4.93 18.60 -4.53
C VAL A 168 -5.25 18.66 -3.03
N MET A 169 -4.47 17.96 -2.22
CA MET A 169 -4.47 18.15 -0.77
C MET A 169 -3.13 18.67 -0.26
N MET A 170 -3.20 19.47 0.80
CA MET A 170 -2.06 19.89 1.62
C MET A 170 -2.20 19.21 2.99
N PHE A 171 -1.17 18.49 3.42
CA PHE A 171 -1.15 17.92 4.77
C PHE A 171 -0.53 18.90 5.76
N ALA A 172 -1.15 18.98 6.94
CA ALA A 172 -0.56 19.58 8.13
C ALA A 172 0.38 18.58 8.81
N PHE A 173 1.33 19.09 9.59
CA PHE A 173 2.12 18.26 10.50
C PHE A 173 1.21 17.67 11.60
N SER A 174 1.41 16.41 11.98
CA SER A 174 0.79 15.82 13.18
C SER A 174 1.88 15.28 14.11
N SER A 175 1.83 15.67 15.39
CA SER A 175 2.74 15.27 16.44
C SER A 175 2.81 13.74 16.53
N ARG A 176 4.00 13.18 16.30
CA ARG A 176 4.28 11.73 16.30
C ARG A 176 3.50 10.93 15.24
N GLY A 177 2.89 11.60 14.26
CA GLY A 177 2.12 10.95 13.19
C GLY A 177 0.89 10.19 13.70
N LEU A 178 0.33 10.59 14.85
CA LEU A 178 -0.87 9.97 15.40
C LEU A 178 -2.12 10.50 14.72
N SER A 179 -3.14 9.65 14.62
CA SER A 179 -4.49 10.04 14.24
C SER A 179 -5.54 9.12 14.88
N HIS A 180 -6.79 9.57 14.97
CA HIS A 180 -7.93 8.85 15.59
C HIS A 180 -7.74 8.57 17.09
N CYS A 181 -6.98 9.40 17.79
CA CYS A 181 -6.83 9.31 19.24
C CYS A 181 -6.79 10.71 19.86
N LYS A 182 -7.03 10.78 21.17
CA LYS A 182 -7.08 12.06 21.91
C LYS A 182 -5.72 12.77 21.97
N GLU A 183 -4.63 12.04 21.72
CA GLU A 183 -3.26 12.54 21.69
C GLU A 183 -2.83 13.05 20.30
N GLU A 184 -3.71 12.97 19.30
CA GLU A 184 -3.54 13.63 18.01
C GLU A 184 -3.45 15.15 18.23
N ASP A 185 -2.39 15.76 17.72
CA ASP A 185 -2.11 17.18 17.95
C ASP A 185 -1.31 17.77 16.78
N THR A 186 -1.63 19.01 16.42
CA THR A 186 -0.84 19.83 15.51
C THR A 186 -0.42 21.09 16.26
N PRO A 187 0.86 21.25 16.63
CA PRO A 187 1.28 22.41 17.43
C PRO A 187 1.00 23.72 16.68
N GLU A 188 0.59 24.76 17.42
CA GLU A 188 0.18 26.06 16.85
C GLU A 188 1.17 26.64 15.81
N PRO A 189 2.51 26.60 16.00
CA PRO A 189 3.43 27.10 14.99
C PRO A 189 3.37 26.35 13.65
N HIS A 190 3.08 25.04 13.67
CA HIS A 190 2.89 24.25 12.46
C HIS A 190 1.52 24.48 11.83
N LEU A 191 0.49 24.65 12.67
CA LEU A 191 -0.86 24.99 12.21
C LEU A 191 -0.87 26.34 11.49
N GLY A 192 -0.24 27.37 12.08
CA GLY A 192 -0.13 28.71 11.49
C GLY A 192 0.54 28.69 10.11
N LYS A 193 1.68 27.99 9.98
CA LYS A 193 2.36 27.81 8.69
C LYS A 193 1.50 27.08 7.66
N THR A 194 0.74 26.07 8.09
CA THR A 194 -0.14 25.31 7.20
C THR A 194 -1.27 26.20 6.67
N ILE A 195 -1.91 26.99 7.55
CA ILE A 195 -2.97 27.92 7.17
C ILE A 195 -2.44 28.96 6.17
N GLU A 196 -1.28 29.57 6.46
CA GLU A 196 -0.66 30.55 5.55
C GLU A 196 -0.36 29.94 4.17
N ALA A 197 0.24 28.74 4.14
CA ALA A 197 0.54 28.04 2.89
C ALA A 197 -0.75 27.67 2.12
N PHE A 198 -1.81 27.26 2.82
CA PHE A 198 -3.09 26.93 2.21
C PHE A 198 -3.73 28.16 1.56
N LEU A 199 -3.72 29.31 2.24
CA LEU A 199 -4.25 30.56 1.67
C LEU A 199 -3.48 30.98 0.41
N LYS A 200 -2.15 30.90 0.43
CA LYS A 200 -1.31 31.15 -0.76
C LYS A 200 -1.64 30.20 -1.91
N LEU A 201 -1.91 28.92 -1.61
CA LEU A 201 -2.34 27.96 -2.63
C LEU A 201 -3.69 28.37 -3.24
N VAL A 202 -4.66 28.80 -2.43
CA VAL A 202 -5.96 29.28 -2.93
C VAL A 202 -5.77 30.47 -3.87
N GLU A 203 -4.98 31.48 -3.47
CA GLU A 203 -4.67 32.65 -4.30
C GLU A 203 -4.05 32.26 -5.65
N LYS A 204 -3.04 31.37 -5.62
CA LYS A 204 -2.38 30.87 -6.82
C LYS A 204 -3.32 30.07 -7.73
N THR A 205 -4.22 29.29 -7.14
CA THR A 205 -5.20 28.48 -7.88
C THR A 205 -6.21 29.37 -8.60
N VAL A 206 -6.76 30.37 -7.90
CA VAL A 206 -7.71 31.33 -8.47
C VAL A 206 -7.06 32.18 -9.57
N ALA A 207 -5.79 32.54 -9.42
CA ALA A 207 -5.05 33.29 -10.42
C ALA A 207 -4.57 32.44 -11.62
N SER A 208 -4.66 31.11 -11.54
CA SER A 208 -4.13 30.20 -12.57
C SER A 208 -5.11 30.06 -13.73
N PRO A 209 -4.74 30.47 -14.96
CA PRO A 209 -5.59 30.30 -16.13
C PRO A 209 -5.71 28.83 -16.59
N ALA A 210 -4.89 27.93 -16.03
CA ALA A 210 -4.88 26.51 -16.39
C ALA A 210 -5.95 25.68 -15.64
N ILE A 211 -6.67 26.27 -14.68
CA ILE A 211 -7.61 25.59 -13.78
C ILE A 211 -9.06 26.10 -13.97
N GLY A 212 -9.25 27.07 -14.88
CA GLY A 212 -10.55 27.65 -15.25
C GLY A 212 -11.16 27.09 -16.51
#